data_AF-A0AAV1R3F3-F1
#
_entry.id   AF-A0AAV1R3F3-F1
#
_cell.length_a   1.000
_cell.length_b   1.000
_cell.length_c   1.000
_cell.angle_alpha   90.00
_cell.angle_beta   90.00
_cell.angle_gamma   90.00
#
_symmetry.space_group_name_H-M   'P 1'
#
loop_
_entity.id
_entity.type
_entity.pdbx_description
1 polymer ?
#
loop_
_entity_poly.entity_id
_entity_poly.type
_entity_poly.pdbx_seq_one_letter_code
_entity_poly.pdbx_strand_id
1 'polypeptide(L)'
;MALQGLSKFSFCVLVMMMSIAHQAYGSSRGSMAIVSGIIDPPVVGICSTSVIIHGYKCQEIDVKTQDGFILNIQRIPEGRVGGGGDPKRQPVLIQHGVLVDGMTWLLNPVPEQNLPLILADKGFDVWIANTRGTRFSRRHTSLQPNETDFWNWSWDELVVYDLPAVFGYVYSQTGQKAHYVGHSLGTLIALASFSEGLLVDKLKSAVLLSPIAYLSHMNTALGVVAAKAFVGEITTLFGLAEFNPKGEPVANFLRSLCAYPGVDCYDLLTSITGKNCCLNASTVDLFLKNEPQSTSTKNMVHLAQTVRDGVLAKYNYGNPDFNVMHYGEAKPPIYNLSNIPHNLPIFISYGGQDALADIRDVQLLLDSLKFHDVDKLSIQYIKDYAHADFIMGVNAKDIVALCYKYIMYTSHQGYEQYCLSHYICALGMHGSYPNKPKRLKRVTMEHKVWLLLVFVALITKEALAAQLVVGGSQGWEESTDFNSWASGKKFKVGDQLVFKYTSGLHSVVELGGESAYKNCDLGTALNSMNTGNDVVKLNKPGTRYFACGTSGHCDQGMKVKITVESGTAPSTPESASSSSSPAASSASPMHSFAAFVLLTALVATGLVYMF
;
A
#
# COMPACT_ATOMS: atom_id res chain seq x y z
N MET A 1 -43.54 3.41 -55.13
CA MET A 1 -43.39 3.97 -53.77
C MET A 1 -44.63 3.50 -52.99
N ALA A 2 -44.66 2.35 -52.31
CA ALA A 2 -43.61 1.50 -51.74
C ALA A 2 -42.76 2.20 -50.65
N LEU A 3 -42.62 1.53 -49.50
CA LEU A 3 -41.85 1.91 -48.29
C LEU A 3 -42.42 2.99 -47.33
N GLN A 4 -43.73 3.03 -47.08
CA GLN A 4 -44.28 3.54 -45.80
C GLN A 4 -45.45 2.67 -45.31
N GLY A 5 -45.17 1.61 -44.53
CA GLY A 5 -46.25 0.71 -44.08
C GLY A 5 -45.90 -0.44 -43.11
N LEU A 6 -44.66 -0.58 -42.64
CA LEU A 6 -44.22 -1.76 -41.86
C LEU A 6 -43.82 -1.48 -40.38
N SER A 7 -44.01 -0.26 -39.88
CA SER A 7 -43.53 0.14 -38.55
C SER A 7 -44.59 0.10 -37.42
N LYS A 8 -45.87 -0.22 -37.71
CA LYS A 8 -46.97 -0.15 -36.72
C LYS A 8 -47.73 -1.47 -36.48
N PHE A 9 -47.32 -2.59 -37.07
CA PHE A 9 -48.01 -3.88 -36.90
C PHE A 9 -47.29 -4.87 -35.95
N SER A 10 -46.03 -4.61 -35.57
CA SER A 10 -45.25 -5.51 -34.70
C SER A 10 -45.49 -5.30 -33.20
N PHE A 11 -46.12 -4.20 -32.80
CA PHE A 11 -46.20 -3.77 -31.38
C PHE A 11 -47.49 -4.17 -30.65
N CYS A 12 -48.47 -4.78 -31.34
CA CYS A 12 -49.75 -5.18 -30.73
C CYS A 12 -49.90 -6.69 -30.46
N VAL A 13 -48.98 -7.54 -30.94
CA VAL A 13 -49.09 -9.00 -30.82
C VAL A 13 -48.44 -9.54 -29.53
N LEU A 14 -47.47 -8.82 -28.96
CA LEU A 14 -46.65 -9.30 -27.84
C LEU A 14 -47.23 -9.00 -26.44
N VAL A 15 -48.35 -8.26 -26.37
CA VAL A 15 -48.98 -7.82 -25.10
C VAL A 15 -50.22 -8.65 -24.75
N MET A 16 -50.68 -9.55 -25.64
CA MET A 16 -51.98 -10.24 -25.52
C MET A 16 -51.88 -11.78 -25.37
N MET A 17 -50.76 -12.27 -24.83
CA MET A 17 -50.52 -13.72 -24.58
C MET A 17 -50.07 -14.03 -23.14
N MET A 18 -50.48 -13.21 -22.16
CA MET A 18 -50.33 -13.50 -20.71
C MET A 18 -51.62 -13.22 -19.93
N SER A 19 -52.73 -13.86 -20.30
CA SER A 19 -53.93 -13.88 -19.46
C SER A 19 -54.87 -15.04 -19.78
N ILE A 20 -55.14 -15.86 -18.74
CA ILE A 20 -56.28 -16.77 -18.54
C ILE A 20 -56.20 -18.20 -19.17
N ALA A 21 -56.59 -19.16 -18.31
CA ALA A 21 -56.93 -20.59 -18.52
C ALA A 21 -55.79 -21.65 -18.61
N HIS A 22 -55.88 -22.82 -17.94
CA HIS A 22 -56.49 -23.19 -16.63
C HIS A 22 -56.00 -24.60 -16.19
N GLN A 23 -56.20 -24.93 -14.88
CA GLN A 23 -56.43 -26.25 -14.22
C GLN A 23 -56.27 -27.58 -15.01
N ALA A 24 -55.83 -28.72 -14.45
CA ALA A 24 -55.41 -29.14 -13.09
C ALA A 24 -54.43 -30.34 -13.18
N TYR A 25 -53.78 -30.81 -12.10
CA TYR A 25 -54.28 -31.83 -11.15
C TYR A 25 -53.52 -31.71 -9.81
N GLY A 26 -54.10 -32.14 -8.68
CA GLY A 26 -53.43 -32.01 -7.37
C GLY A 26 -53.85 -33.01 -6.29
N SER A 27 -53.06 -33.06 -5.22
CA SER A 27 -53.32 -33.78 -3.96
C SER A 27 -52.27 -33.37 -2.90
N SER A 28 -52.56 -33.25 -1.60
CA SER A 28 -53.82 -32.90 -0.90
C SER A 28 -53.51 -32.54 0.57
N ARG A 29 -54.43 -31.80 1.23
CA ARG A 29 -54.52 -31.55 2.70
C ARG A 29 -53.37 -30.75 3.35
N GLY A 30 -53.70 -29.65 4.04
CA GLY A 30 -52.71 -28.94 4.87
C GLY A 30 -53.04 -27.55 5.43
N SER A 31 -54.31 -27.13 5.52
CA SER A 31 -54.64 -25.79 6.02
C SER A 31 -54.47 -25.67 7.54
N MET A 32 -53.42 -24.97 7.99
CA MET A 32 -53.41 -24.25 9.27
C MET A 32 -52.81 -22.86 9.07
N ALA A 33 -53.53 -21.82 9.52
CA ALA A 33 -53.00 -20.47 9.60
C ALA A 33 -52.19 -20.34 10.89
N ILE A 34 -50.92 -19.91 10.80
CA ILE A 34 -50.08 -19.61 11.96
C ILE A 34 -49.58 -18.16 11.85
N VAL A 35 -50.13 -17.35 12.75
CA VAL A 35 -49.53 -16.26 13.52
C VAL A 35 -48.19 -15.69 13.02
N SER A 36 -48.24 -14.38 12.73
CA SER A 36 -47.22 -13.35 13.00
C SER A 36 -45.82 -13.79 13.48
N GLY A 37 -44.80 -13.29 12.77
CA GLY A 37 -43.46 -13.14 13.34
C GLY A 37 -42.55 -14.35 13.20
N ILE A 38 -42.03 -14.57 11.98
CA ILE A 38 -40.69 -15.14 11.88
C ILE A 38 -39.73 -14.06 12.42
N ILE A 39 -39.38 -14.19 13.70
CA ILE A 39 -38.17 -13.58 14.22
C ILE A 39 -37.03 -14.36 13.56
N ASP A 40 -36.28 -13.70 12.67
CA ASP A 40 -35.06 -14.28 12.13
C ASP A 40 -34.18 -14.74 13.29
N PRO A 41 -33.60 -15.96 13.24
CA PRO A 41 -32.76 -16.45 14.33
C PRO A 41 -31.65 -15.42 14.58
N PRO A 42 -31.41 -15.02 15.84
CA PRO A 42 -30.56 -13.87 16.16
C PRO A 42 -29.21 -14.03 15.48
N VAL A 43 -28.80 -13.01 14.71
CA VAL A 43 -27.66 -13.09 13.78
C VAL A 43 -26.41 -13.47 14.57
N VAL A 44 -26.04 -14.74 14.48
CA VAL A 44 -24.92 -15.32 15.23
C VAL A 44 -23.63 -14.68 14.73
N GLY A 45 -23.05 -13.81 15.56
CA GLY A 45 -21.95 -12.92 15.20
C GLY A 45 -20.61 -13.65 15.09
N ILE A 46 -19.68 -13.06 14.33
CA ILE A 46 -18.33 -13.58 14.03
C ILE A 46 -17.61 -14.04 15.31
N CYS A 47 -17.73 -13.29 16.41
CA CYS A 47 -17.12 -13.69 17.68
C CYS A 47 -17.59 -15.08 18.15
N SER A 48 -18.89 -15.34 18.06
CA SER A 48 -19.51 -16.57 18.53
C SER A 48 -19.34 -17.75 17.56
N THR A 49 -19.26 -17.51 16.25
CA THR A 49 -19.08 -18.56 15.24
C THR A 49 -17.62 -18.98 15.04
N SER A 50 -16.68 -18.04 15.14
CA SER A 50 -15.35 -18.18 14.51
C SER A 50 -14.16 -17.77 15.40
N VAL A 51 -14.41 -17.28 16.61
CA VAL A 51 -13.35 -16.86 17.56
C VAL A 51 -13.47 -17.61 18.88
N ILE A 52 -14.64 -17.56 19.52
CA ILE A 52 -14.90 -18.21 20.81
C ILE A 52 -14.84 -19.74 20.70
N ILE A 53 -15.20 -20.32 19.55
CA ILE A 53 -15.08 -21.77 19.29
C ILE A 53 -13.63 -22.30 19.37
N HIS A 54 -12.63 -21.43 19.21
CA HIS A 54 -11.21 -21.76 19.33
C HIS A 54 -10.63 -21.39 20.71
N GLY A 55 -11.45 -20.93 21.66
CA GLY A 55 -11.04 -20.61 23.02
C GLY A 55 -10.49 -19.19 23.23
N TYR A 56 -10.63 -18.29 22.26
CA TYR A 56 -10.26 -16.87 22.41
C TYR A 56 -11.40 -16.08 23.06
N LYS A 57 -11.04 -14.99 23.76
CA LYS A 57 -12.00 -13.96 24.17
C LYS A 57 -12.35 -13.10 22.96
N CYS A 58 -13.61 -12.69 22.83
CA CYS A 58 -14.06 -11.84 21.74
C CYS A 58 -15.18 -10.89 22.20
N GLN A 59 -15.20 -9.66 21.67
CA GLN A 59 -16.22 -8.65 21.92
C GLN A 59 -16.76 -8.13 20.58
N GLU A 60 -18.07 -7.95 20.46
CA GLU A 60 -18.69 -7.31 19.29
C GLU A 60 -19.15 -5.91 19.69
N ILE A 61 -18.71 -4.92 18.91
CA ILE A 61 -18.71 -3.51 19.30
C ILE A 61 -19.32 -2.69 18.18
N ASP A 62 -20.33 -1.88 18.51
CA ASP A 62 -20.95 -0.95 17.58
C ASP A 62 -20.24 0.40 17.61
N VAL A 63 -19.75 0.84 16.45
CA VAL A 63 -19.12 2.14 16.22
C VAL A 63 -19.96 2.94 15.24
N LYS A 64 -20.43 4.11 15.69
CA LYS A 64 -21.24 5.01 14.87
C LYS A 64 -20.34 5.97 14.07
N THR A 65 -20.56 6.08 12.77
CA THR A 65 -19.89 7.06 11.90
C THR A 65 -20.44 8.47 12.11
N GLN A 66 -19.81 9.48 11.48
CA GLN A 66 -20.29 10.86 11.52
C GLN A 66 -21.59 11.04 10.73
N ASP A 67 -21.73 10.38 9.58
CA ASP A 67 -22.92 10.44 8.70
C ASP A 67 -24.09 9.57 9.19
N GLY A 68 -23.83 8.58 10.07
CA GLY A 68 -24.86 7.93 10.87
C GLY A 68 -24.99 6.41 10.71
N PHE A 69 -24.10 5.76 9.96
CA PHE A 69 -23.97 4.30 9.90
C PHE A 69 -23.52 3.74 11.25
N ILE A 70 -23.93 2.51 11.54
CA ILE A 70 -23.53 1.76 12.73
C ILE A 70 -22.75 0.54 12.26
N LEU A 71 -21.42 0.66 12.34
CA LEU A 71 -20.47 -0.38 11.99
C LEU A 71 -20.32 -1.35 13.15
N ASN A 72 -20.24 -2.64 12.87
CA ASN A 72 -19.91 -3.65 13.88
C ASN A 72 -18.43 -4.07 13.76
N ILE A 73 -17.75 -4.19 14.89
CA ILE A 73 -16.32 -4.49 14.98
C ILE A 73 -16.10 -5.61 15.98
N GLN A 74 -15.33 -6.63 15.59
CA GLN A 74 -14.90 -7.70 16.48
C GLN A 74 -13.57 -7.30 17.13
N ARG A 75 -13.45 -7.48 18.44
CA ARG A 75 -12.20 -7.30 19.19
C ARG A 75 -11.78 -8.59 19.88
N ILE A 76 -10.53 -8.99 19.68
CA ILE A 76 -9.86 -10.16 20.25
C ILE A 76 -8.71 -9.62 21.14
N PRO A 77 -8.95 -9.37 22.45
CA PRO A 77 -8.03 -8.60 23.28
C PRO A 77 -6.80 -9.38 23.80
N GLU A 78 -6.79 -10.70 23.63
CA GLU A 78 -5.65 -11.59 23.94
C GLU A 78 -5.80 -12.98 23.34
N GLY A 79 -4.66 -13.65 23.16
CA GLY A 79 -4.56 -15.05 22.78
C GLY A 79 -4.98 -16.06 23.85
N ARG A 80 -5.19 -17.31 23.42
CA ARG A 80 -5.82 -18.41 24.19
C ARG A 80 -5.20 -18.67 25.56
N VAL A 81 -3.87 -18.59 25.65
CA VAL A 81 -3.10 -18.94 26.87
C VAL A 81 -3.02 -17.75 27.85
N GLY A 82 -3.68 -16.63 27.58
CA GLY A 82 -3.66 -15.44 28.43
C GLY A 82 -2.28 -14.77 28.46
N GLY A 83 -1.77 -14.39 27.27
CA GLY A 83 -0.42 -13.84 27.08
C GLY A 83 -0.07 -12.75 28.10
N GLY A 84 0.88 -13.05 28.98
CA GLY A 84 0.94 -12.55 30.36
C GLY A 84 0.72 -11.05 30.57
N GLY A 85 -0.40 -10.70 31.20
CA GLY A 85 -0.53 -9.63 32.19
C GLY A 85 -0.42 -8.16 31.74
N ASP A 86 0.04 -7.84 30.54
CA ASP A 86 0.20 -6.45 30.10
C ASP A 86 -1.16 -5.79 29.76
N PRO A 87 -1.58 -4.73 30.47
CA PRO A 87 -2.83 -4.02 30.19
C PRO A 87 -2.76 -3.10 28.95
N LYS A 88 -1.59 -2.95 28.32
CA LYS A 88 -1.33 -2.04 27.18
C LYS A 88 -0.80 -2.79 25.95
N ARG A 89 -1.42 -3.92 25.62
CA ARG A 89 -1.19 -4.58 24.33
C ARG A 89 -1.40 -3.61 23.17
N GLN A 90 -0.54 -3.71 22.17
CA GLN A 90 -0.52 -2.82 21.02
C GLN A 90 -1.73 -3.13 20.11
N PRO A 91 -2.59 -2.15 19.76
CA PRO A 91 -3.70 -2.38 18.85
C PRO A 91 -3.24 -2.66 17.41
N VAL A 92 -3.90 -3.62 16.76
CA VAL A 92 -3.85 -3.89 15.32
C VAL A 92 -5.27 -3.89 14.78
N LEU A 93 -5.55 -3.03 13.79
CA LEU A 93 -6.81 -2.98 13.07
C LEU A 93 -6.68 -3.74 11.74
N ILE A 94 -7.66 -4.59 11.44
CA ILE A 94 -7.72 -5.46 10.26
C ILE A 94 -8.97 -5.11 9.45
N GLN A 95 -8.79 -4.88 8.15
CA GLN A 95 -9.83 -4.38 7.23
C GLN A 95 -9.90 -5.23 5.96
N HIS A 96 -11.10 -5.75 5.68
CA HIS A 96 -11.39 -6.62 4.54
C HIS A 96 -11.50 -5.88 3.19
N GLY A 97 -11.55 -6.67 2.10
CA GLY A 97 -11.73 -6.21 0.72
C GLY A 97 -13.18 -5.89 0.31
N VAL A 98 -13.42 -5.78 -1.01
CA VAL A 98 -14.77 -5.58 -1.57
C VAL A 98 -15.54 -6.90 -1.66
N LEU A 99 -16.87 -6.86 -1.54
CA LEU A 99 -17.77 -8.02 -1.58
C LEU A 99 -17.45 -9.13 -0.54
N VAL A 100 -16.75 -8.78 0.54
CA VAL A 100 -16.46 -9.66 1.69
C VAL A 100 -16.68 -8.90 3.00
N ASP A 101 -16.68 -9.58 4.15
CA ASP A 101 -16.62 -8.96 5.48
C ASP A 101 -15.51 -9.52 6.39
N GLY A 102 -15.49 -9.10 7.66
CA GLY A 102 -14.51 -9.50 8.66
C GLY A 102 -14.45 -11.00 8.93
N MET A 103 -15.50 -11.77 8.58
CA MET A 103 -15.52 -13.22 8.64
C MET A 103 -14.42 -13.85 7.77
N THR A 104 -14.08 -13.24 6.63
CA THR A 104 -13.13 -13.82 5.66
C THR A 104 -11.73 -14.05 6.26
N TRP A 105 -11.33 -13.26 7.27
CA TRP A 105 -10.07 -13.43 8.01
C TRP A 105 -10.03 -14.61 9.00
N LEU A 106 -11.14 -15.33 9.15
CA LEU A 106 -11.38 -16.37 10.17
C LEU A 106 -11.91 -17.68 9.56
N LEU A 107 -11.83 -17.85 8.23
CA LEU A 107 -12.41 -19.01 7.53
C LEU A 107 -11.56 -20.29 7.58
N ASN A 108 -10.27 -20.22 7.93
CA ASN A 108 -9.47 -21.44 8.02
C ASN A 108 -9.86 -22.25 9.27
N PRO A 109 -10.07 -23.58 9.19
CA PRO A 109 -10.52 -24.40 10.32
C PRO A 109 -9.58 -24.47 11.53
N VAL A 110 -8.34 -24.00 11.38
CA VAL A 110 -7.25 -24.09 12.37
C VAL A 110 -6.82 -22.67 12.76
N PRO A 111 -6.84 -22.28 14.05
CA PRO A 111 -6.60 -20.89 14.45
C PRO A 111 -5.17 -20.41 14.12
N GLU A 112 -4.21 -21.32 14.08
CA GLU A 112 -2.83 -21.08 13.62
C GLU A 112 -2.72 -20.77 12.11
N GLN A 113 -3.84 -20.69 11.38
CA GLN A 113 -3.95 -20.28 9.97
C GLN A 113 -4.80 -19.02 9.76
N ASN A 114 -5.31 -18.39 10.83
CA ASN A 114 -6.12 -17.17 10.76
C ASN A 114 -5.32 -15.99 11.31
N LEU A 115 -4.99 -14.99 10.47
CA LEU A 115 -4.16 -13.84 10.86
C LEU A 115 -4.58 -13.15 12.18
N PRO A 116 -5.88 -12.87 12.44
CA PRO A 116 -6.29 -12.23 13.69
C PRO A 116 -5.97 -13.06 14.94
N LEU A 117 -6.12 -14.39 14.84
CA LEU A 117 -5.94 -15.33 15.95
C LEU A 117 -4.45 -15.55 16.24
N ILE A 118 -3.62 -15.60 15.20
CA ILE A 118 -2.15 -15.64 15.32
C ILE A 118 -1.65 -14.34 15.97
N LEU A 119 -2.15 -13.17 15.57
CA LEU A 119 -1.77 -11.89 16.17
C LEU A 119 -2.19 -11.79 17.66
N ALA A 120 -3.37 -12.29 18.02
CA ALA A 120 -3.81 -12.35 19.42
C ALA A 120 -2.89 -13.26 20.27
N ASP A 121 -2.50 -14.43 19.76
CA ASP A 121 -1.51 -15.32 20.41
C ASP A 121 -0.07 -14.76 20.39
N LYS A 122 0.21 -13.74 19.58
CA LYS A 122 1.44 -12.93 19.63
C LYS A 122 1.35 -11.71 20.55
N GLY A 123 0.24 -11.51 21.24
CA GLY A 123 0.09 -10.47 22.27
C GLY A 123 -0.39 -9.11 21.77
N PHE A 124 -0.96 -9.04 20.57
CA PHE A 124 -1.64 -7.83 20.08
C PHE A 124 -3.09 -7.75 20.57
N ASP A 125 -3.61 -6.54 20.68
CA ASP A 125 -5.04 -6.28 20.83
C ASP A 125 -5.65 -6.15 19.43
N VAL A 126 -6.39 -7.17 18.97
CA VAL A 126 -6.76 -7.28 17.55
C VAL A 126 -8.19 -6.83 17.33
N TRP A 127 -8.39 -5.96 16.34
CA TRP A 127 -9.68 -5.38 15.97
C TRP A 127 -9.95 -5.71 14.49
N ILE A 128 -11.12 -6.26 14.17
CA ILE A 128 -11.55 -6.59 12.81
C ILE A 128 -12.78 -5.73 12.49
N ALA A 129 -12.67 -4.83 11.51
CA ALA A 129 -13.73 -3.90 11.16
C ALA A 129 -14.51 -4.35 9.91
N ASN A 130 -15.84 -4.19 9.96
CA ASN A 130 -16.75 -4.47 8.85
C ASN A 130 -17.26 -3.15 8.26
N THR A 131 -17.04 -2.89 6.97
CA THR A 131 -17.51 -1.64 6.33
C THR A 131 -19.03 -1.59 6.24
N ARG A 132 -19.60 -0.38 6.16
CA ARG A 132 -21.05 -0.16 5.92
C ARG A 132 -21.64 -1.08 4.84
N GLY A 133 -22.88 -1.52 5.05
CA GLY A 133 -23.64 -2.34 4.09
C GLY A 133 -23.35 -3.85 4.10
N THR A 134 -22.18 -4.28 4.60
CA THR A 134 -21.90 -5.70 4.90
C THR A 134 -22.89 -6.25 5.94
N ARG A 135 -23.08 -7.58 6.01
CA ARG A 135 -24.04 -8.25 6.90
C ARG A 135 -24.04 -7.73 8.35
N PHE A 136 -22.87 -7.47 8.92
CA PHE A 136 -22.73 -7.03 10.32
C PHE A 136 -22.85 -5.50 10.50
N SER A 137 -22.58 -4.71 9.45
CA SER A 137 -22.63 -3.23 9.43
C SER A 137 -23.78 -2.67 8.56
N ARG A 138 -24.89 -3.41 8.47
CA ARG A 138 -26.08 -3.04 7.67
C ARG A 138 -27.11 -2.23 8.48
N ARG A 139 -26.67 -1.17 9.17
CA ARG A 139 -27.53 -0.33 10.03
C ARG A 139 -27.18 1.16 9.94
N HIS A 140 -28.19 2.01 10.11
CA HIS A 140 -28.08 3.46 10.23
C HIS A 140 -28.87 3.96 11.45
N THR A 141 -28.65 5.20 11.83
CA THR A 141 -29.42 5.91 12.88
C THR A 141 -30.75 6.51 12.40
N SER A 142 -31.08 6.34 11.11
CA SER A 142 -32.24 6.97 10.48
C SER A 142 -32.74 6.17 9.25
N LEU A 143 -31.84 5.91 8.30
CA LEU A 143 -32.13 5.22 7.04
C LEU A 143 -32.24 3.69 7.23
N GLN A 144 -33.19 3.07 6.56
CA GLN A 144 -33.36 1.62 6.49
C GLN A 144 -32.65 1.00 5.27
N PRO A 145 -32.18 -0.25 5.32
CA PRO A 145 -31.45 -0.87 4.19
C PRO A 145 -32.25 -1.12 2.91
N ASN A 146 -33.55 -0.80 2.89
CA ASN A 146 -34.42 -0.81 1.69
C ASN A 146 -34.65 0.58 1.09
N GLU A 147 -34.14 1.65 1.72
CA GLU A 147 -34.13 3.01 1.17
C GLU A 147 -32.95 3.17 0.21
N THR A 148 -33.12 3.96 -0.86
CA THR A 148 -32.05 4.23 -1.84
C THR A 148 -30.85 4.91 -1.20
N ASP A 149 -31.10 5.82 -0.28
CA ASP A 149 -30.11 6.75 0.25
C ASP A 149 -29.17 6.05 1.24
N PHE A 150 -29.62 4.94 1.85
CA PHE A 150 -28.78 4.02 2.64
C PHE A 150 -27.60 3.46 1.81
N TRP A 151 -27.72 3.42 0.48
CA TRP A 151 -26.69 2.93 -0.43
C TRP A 151 -26.05 4.04 -1.29
N ASN A 152 -26.30 5.32 -1.02
CA ASN A 152 -25.71 6.45 -1.75
C ASN A 152 -24.27 6.79 -1.29
N TRP A 153 -23.43 5.76 -1.14
CA TRP A 153 -22.02 5.86 -0.72
C TRP A 153 -21.12 5.03 -1.63
N SER A 154 -19.84 5.38 -1.69
CA SER A 154 -18.77 4.69 -2.39
C SER A 154 -17.61 4.45 -1.42
N TRP A 155 -16.44 4.05 -1.92
CA TRP A 155 -15.24 3.98 -1.10
C TRP A 155 -14.72 5.36 -0.62
N ASP A 156 -15.14 6.48 -1.22
CA ASP A 156 -14.87 7.83 -0.67
C ASP A 156 -15.42 7.98 0.75
N GLU A 157 -16.67 7.59 0.97
CA GLU A 157 -17.33 7.63 2.28
C GLU A 157 -16.70 6.63 3.28
N LEU A 158 -16.06 5.56 2.80
CA LEU A 158 -15.25 4.67 3.65
C LEU A 158 -13.97 5.37 4.13
N VAL A 159 -13.34 6.18 3.26
CA VAL A 159 -12.14 6.99 3.57
C VAL A 159 -12.46 8.08 4.60
N VAL A 160 -13.56 8.83 4.41
CA VAL A 160 -13.85 10.01 5.24
C VAL A 160 -14.72 9.75 6.48
N TYR A 161 -15.47 8.63 6.53
CA TYR A 161 -16.36 8.32 7.67
C TYR A 161 -16.09 6.99 8.37
N ASP A 162 -15.95 5.87 7.64
CA ASP A 162 -15.77 4.56 8.29
C ASP A 162 -14.40 4.46 8.98
N LEU A 163 -13.29 4.64 8.26
CA LEU A 163 -11.96 4.54 8.87
C LEU A 163 -11.74 5.55 10.01
N PRO A 164 -12.12 6.84 9.90
CA PRO A 164 -11.92 7.81 11.00
C PRO A 164 -12.76 7.48 12.24
N ALA A 165 -13.97 6.94 12.08
CA ALA A 165 -14.78 6.48 13.20
C ALA A 165 -14.16 5.25 13.88
N VAL A 166 -13.71 4.26 13.10
CA VAL A 166 -13.06 3.04 13.59
C VAL A 166 -11.75 3.37 14.32
N PHE A 167 -10.81 4.10 13.69
CA PHE A 167 -9.55 4.50 14.33
C PHE A 167 -9.78 5.41 15.53
N GLY A 168 -10.74 6.35 15.45
CA GLY A 168 -11.12 7.20 16.57
C GLY A 168 -11.61 6.39 17.77
N TYR A 169 -12.44 5.38 17.53
CA TYR A 169 -12.91 4.47 18.57
C TYR A 169 -11.75 3.64 19.17
N VAL A 170 -10.97 2.94 18.35
CA VAL A 170 -9.82 2.13 18.83
C VAL A 170 -8.83 2.98 19.62
N TYR A 171 -8.51 4.19 19.16
CA TYR A 171 -7.65 5.13 19.89
C TYR A 171 -8.27 5.56 21.23
N SER A 172 -9.59 5.82 21.28
CA SER A 172 -10.28 6.18 22.53
C SER A 172 -10.26 5.06 23.58
N GLN A 173 -10.31 3.79 23.16
CA GLN A 173 -10.33 2.64 24.06
C GLN A 173 -8.94 2.21 24.53
N THR A 174 -7.90 2.46 23.72
CA THR A 174 -6.54 1.93 23.96
C THR A 174 -5.51 2.99 24.35
N GLY A 175 -5.76 4.27 24.03
CA GLY A 175 -4.79 5.37 24.17
C GLY A 175 -3.55 5.23 23.28
N GLN A 176 -3.60 4.36 22.26
CA GLN A 176 -2.45 3.97 21.44
C GLN A 176 -2.72 4.14 19.94
N LYS A 177 -1.69 4.51 19.19
CA LYS A 177 -1.75 4.45 17.72
C LYS A 177 -1.84 2.98 17.27
N ALA A 178 -2.76 2.65 16.37
CA ALA A 178 -2.92 1.29 15.85
C ALA A 178 -1.98 0.99 14.68
N HIS A 179 -1.55 -0.26 14.55
CA HIS A 179 -1.10 -0.77 13.24
C HIS A 179 -2.32 -1.10 12.39
N TYR A 180 -2.19 -0.98 11.08
CA TYR A 180 -3.24 -1.30 10.12
C TYR A 180 -2.86 -2.52 9.28
N VAL A 181 -3.82 -3.40 9.00
CA VAL A 181 -3.73 -4.45 7.99
C VAL A 181 -4.93 -4.32 7.05
N GLY A 182 -4.68 -3.97 5.79
CA GLY A 182 -5.70 -3.93 4.75
C GLY A 182 -5.50 -5.06 3.75
N HIS A 183 -6.61 -5.61 3.23
CA HIS A 183 -6.62 -6.44 2.03
C HIS A 183 -7.46 -5.78 0.93
N SER A 184 -7.02 -5.84 -0.33
CA SER A 184 -7.80 -5.45 -1.50
C SER A 184 -8.34 -4.00 -1.37
N LEU A 185 -9.65 -3.77 -1.46
CA LEU A 185 -10.29 -2.47 -1.21
C LEU A 185 -9.86 -1.83 0.13
N GLY A 186 -9.61 -2.63 1.17
CA GLY A 186 -9.06 -2.19 2.45
C GLY A 186 -7.69 -1.52 2.34
N THR A 187 -6.90 -1.82 1.31
CA THR A 187 -5.65 -1.09 1.03
C THR A 187 -5.90 0.22 0.29
N LEU A 188 -6.85 0.25 -0.65
CA LEU A 188 -7.22 1.45 -1.40
C LEU A 188 -7.72 2.55 -0.45
N ILE A 189 -8.67 2.24 0.43
CA ILE A 189 -9.23 3.22 1.37
C ILE A 189 -8.18 3.71 2.39
N ALA A 190 -7.19 2.88 2.70
CA ALA A 190 -6.07 3.28 3.55
C ALA A 190 -5.11 4.23 2.81
N LEU A 191 -4.70 3.89 1.59
CA LEU A 191 -3.82 4.72 0.76
C LEU A 191 -4.44 6.08 0.44
N ALA A 192 -5.71 6.11 0.02
CA ALA A 192 -6.49 7.32 -0.18
C ALA A 192 -6.55 8.16 1.10
N SER A 193 -6.91 7.56 2.24
CA SER A 193 -6.91 8.21 3.56
C SER A 193 -5.56 8.83 3.92
N PHE A 194 -4.46 8.10 3.75
CA PHE A 194 -3.13 8.60 4.13
C PHE A 194 -2.67 9.75 3.21
N SER A 195 -3.12 9.75 1.95
CA SER A 195 -2.82 10.81 0.97
C SER A 195 -3.54 12.15 1.26
N GLU A 196 -4.71 12.08 1.89
CA GLU A 196 -5.46 13.24 2.41
C GLU A 196 -4.98 13.66 3.83
N GLY A 197 -3.94 13.02 4.37
CA GLY A 197 -3.44 13.26 5.73
C GLY A 197 -4.35 12.74 6.85
N LEU A 198 -5.39 11.96 6.53
CA LEU A 198 -6.29 11.36 7.50
C LEU A 198 -5.63 10.16 8.20
N LEU A 199 -6.01 9.92 9.46
CA LEU A 199 -5.56 8.81 10.32
C LEU A 199 -4.08 8.81 10.75
N VAL A 200 -3.19 9.57 10.12
CA VAL A 200 -1.73 9.53 10.37
C VAL A 200 -1.35 9.88 11.83
N ASP A 201 -2.22 10.62 12.54
CA ASP A 201 -2.08 10.91 13.96
C ASP A 201 -2.37 9.69 14.86
N LYS A 202 -3.22 8.76 14.41
CA LYS A 202 -3.63 7.52 15.11
C LYS A 202 -3.02 6.24 14.53
N LEU A 203 -2.24 6.35 13.44
CA LEU A 203 -1.59 5.22 12.75
C LEU A 203 -0.12 5.06 13.17
N LYS A 204 0.30 3.80 13.35
CA LYS A 204 1.67 3.42 13.73
C LYS A 204 2.46 2.78 12.59
N SER A 205 1.83 1.90 11.82
CA SER A 205 2.30 1.41 10.52
C SER A 205 1.13 0.85 9.71
N ALA A 206 1.31 0.64 8.41
CA ALA A 206 0.36 -0.08 7.56
C ALA A 206 0.99 -1.36 6.97
N VAL A 207 0.15 -2.37 6.80
CA VAL A 207 0.40 -3.63 6.09
C VAL A 207 -0.65 -3.72 4.99
N LEU A 208 -0.23 -3.79 3.74
CA LEU A 208 -1.10 -3.75 2.57
C LEU A 208 -0.94 -5.06 1.79
N LEU A 209 -1.95 -5.93 1.87
CA LEU A 209 -1.97 -7.26 1.25
C LEU A 209 -2.82 -7.23 -0.02
N SER A 210 -2.27 -7.69 -1.15
CA SER A 210 -2.87 -7.49 -2.49
C SER A 210 -3.29 -6.04 -2.71
N PRO A 211 -2.32 -5.10 -2.78
CA PRO A 211 -2.59 -3.67 -2.73
C PRO A 211 -3.34 -3.20 -3.99
N ILE A 212 -4.58 -2.78 -3.80
CA ILE A 212 -5.36 -2.07 -4.82
C ILE A 212 -5.13 -0.57 -4.61
N ALA A 213 -4.77 0.10 -5.69
CA ALA A 213 -4.50 1.54 -5.75
C ALA A 213 -4.78 2.04 -7.18
N TYR A 214 -4.30 1.27 -8.16
CA TYR A 214 -4.70 1.32 -9.56
C TYR A 214 -5.37 -0.02 -9.92
N LEU A 215 -6.13 -0.02 -11.02
CA LEU A 215 -6.88 -1.19 -11.53
C LEU A 215 -6.90 -1.24 -13.07
N SER A 216 -6.05 -0.47 -13.75
CA SER A 216 -6.07 -0.34 -15.21
C SER A 216 -5.37 -1.50 -15.93
N HIS A 217 -4.65 -2.35 -15.19
CA HIS A 217 -3.92 -3.50 -15.70
C HIS A 217 -4.41 -4.84 -15.13
N MET A 218 -5.48 -4.85 -14.32
CA MET A 218 -6.08 -6.08 -13.78
C MET A 218 -6.45 -7.07 -14.90
N ASN A 219 -6.16 -8.35 -14.70
CA ASN A 219 -6.33 -9.40 -15.70
C ASN A 219 -7.66 -10.17 -15.57
N THR A 220 -8.53 -9.82 -14.61
CA THR A 220 -9.84 -10.46 -14.44
C THR A 220 -10.74 -10.21 -15.66
N ALA A 221 -10.95 -11.23 -16.51
CA ALA A 221 -11.83 -11.09 -17.67
C ALA A 221 -13.25 -10.63 -17.27
N LEU A 222 -13.80 -11.21 -16.19
CA LEU A 222 -15.09 -10.80 -15.62
C LEU A 222 -15.07 -9.35 -15.12
N GLY A 223 -14.01 -8.94 -14.41
CA GLY A 223 -13.89 -7.58 -13.88
C GLY A 223 -13.74 -6.53 -14.97
N VAL A 224 -12.94 -6.80 -16.01
CA VAL A 224 -12.75 -5.90 -17.16
C VAL A 224 -14.03 -5.78 -17.98
N VAL A 225 -14.79 -6.87 -18.16
CA VAL A 225 -16.11 -6.84 -18.82
C VAL A 225 -17.13 -6.10 -17.95
N ALA A 226 -17.14 -6.30 -16.63
CA ALA A 226 -18.02 -5.58 -15.71
C ALA A 226 -17.74 -4.07 -15.72
N ALA A 227 -16.48 -3.66 -15.59
CA ALA A 227 -16.07 -2.25 -15.64
C ALA A 227 -16.44 -1.58 -16.98
N LYS A 228 -16.42 -2.35 -18.08
CA LYS A 228 -16.90 -1.95 -19.41
C LYS A 228 -18.43 -1.89 -19.50
N ALA A 229 -19.16 -2.76 -18.82
CA ALA A 229 -20.63 -2.68 -18.73
C ALA A 229 -21.09 -1.39 -18.00
N PHE A 230 -20.30 -0.91 -17.03
CA PHE A 230 -20.52 0.38 -16.36
C PHE A 230 -20.06 1.62 -17.18
N VAL A 231 -19.63 1.50 -18.45
CA VAL A 231 -19.15 2.65 -19.27
C VAL A 231 -20.27 3.64 -19.59
N GLY A 232 -21.48 3.15 -19.80
CA GLY A 232 -22.65 4.02 -19.92
C GLY A 232 -23.20 4.31 -18.54
N GLU A 233 -23.13 5.57 -18.10
CA GLU A 233 -23.77 6.05 -16.85
C GLU A 233 -25.30 6.22 -17.06
N ILE A 234 -25.94 5.16 -17.55
CA ILE A 234 -27.39 4.99 -17.66
C ILE A 234 -27.92 4.68 -16.25
N THR A 235 -27.89 5.72 -15.41
CA THR A 235 -28.68 5.92 -14.19
C THR A 235 -28.95 4.66 -13.36
N THR A 236 -28.05 4.34 -12.41
CA THR A 236 -28.26 3.31 -11.36
C THR A 236 -28.52 1.87 -11.84
N LEU A 237 -28.09 1.52 -13.05
CA LEU A 237 -28.17 0.20 -13.71
C LEU A 237 -29.60 -0.29 -14.00
N PHE A 238 -30.49 -0.31 -12.99
CA PHE A 238 -31.93 -0.56 -13.06
C PHE A 238 -32.74 0.22 -11.98
N GLY A 239 -32.12 1.19 -11.29
CA GLY A 239 -32.65 1.72 -10.02
C GLY A 239 -32.17 0.92 -8.79
N LEU A 240 -31.14 0.08 -8.95
CA LEU A 240 -30.61 -0.78 -7.90
C LEU A 240 -29.58 -0.01 -7.07
N ALA A 241 -29.98 0.44 -5.88
CA ALA A 241 -29.09 1.11 -4.94
C ALA A 241 -28.11 0.11 -4.28
N GLU A 242 -28.61 -1.07 -3.90
CA GLU A 242 -27.83 -2.20 -3.38
C GLU A 242 -27.27 -3.07 -4.51
N PHE A 243 -25.97 -3.35 -4.47
CA PHE A 243 -25.31 -4.40 -5.25
C PHE A 243 -25.13 -5.63 -4.38
N ASN A 244 -26.10 -6.55 -4.45
CA ASN A 244 -26.12 -7.82 -3.72
C ASN A 244 -25.96 -8.99 -4.71
N PRO A 245 -24.77 -9.60 -4.84
CA PRO A 245 -24.53 -10.66 -5.82
C PRO A 245 -25.35 -11.93 -5.60
N LYS A 246 -25.91 -12.13 -4.39
CA LYS A 246 -26.80 -13.25 -4.05
C LYS A 246 -28.27 -12.97 -4.38
N GLY A 247 -28.63 -11.70 -4.64
CA GLY A 247 -29.97 -11.30 -5.09
C GLY A 247 -30.16 -11.48 -6.60
N GLU A 248 -31.36 -11.90 -7.02
CA GLU A 248 -31.66 -12.23 -8.41
C GLU A 248 -31.25 -11.17 -9.46
N PRO A 249 -31.46 -9.84 -9.26
CA PRO A 249 -31.12 -8.85 -10.28
C PRO A 249 -29.63 -8.83 -10.61
N VAL A 250 -28.76 -8.87 -9.60
CA VAL A 250 -27.30 -8.88 -9.78
C VAL A 250 -26.82 -10.26 -10.21
N ALA A 251 -27.40 -11.34 -9.68
CA ALA A 251 -27.08 -12.70 -10.13
C ALA A 251 -27.45 -12.93 -11.61
N ASN A 252 -28.52 -12.32 -12.10
CA ASN A 252 -28.88 -12.29 -13.53
C ASN A 252 -27.84 -11.50 -14.33
N PHE A 253 -27.50 -10.28 -13.90
CA PHE A 253 -26.48 -9.45 -14.55
C PHE A 253 -25.11 -10.16 -14.65
N LEU A 254 -24.62 -10.75 -13.57
CA LEU A 254 -23.37 -11.52 -13.54
C LEU A 254 -23.44 -12.72 -14.50
N ARG A 255 -24.55 -13.46 -14.52
CA ARG A 255 -24.77 -14.55 -15.49
C ARG A 255 -24.80 -14.07 -16.95
N SER A 256 -25.23 -12.83 -17.23
CA SER A 256 -25.09 -12.23 -18.56
C SER A 256 -23.64 -11.89 -18.91
N LEU A 257 -22.80 -11.50 -17.95
CA LEU A 257 -21.37 -11.29 -18.20
C LEU A 257 -20.64 -12.60 -18.54
N CYS A 258 -21.07 -13.73 -17.97
CA CYS A 258 -20.58 -15.07 -18.30
C CYS A 258 -20.85 -15.52 -19.76
N ALA A 259 -21.66 -14.78 -20.52
CA ALA A 259 -21.86 -15.02 -21.95
C ALA A 259 -20.82 -14.34 -22.85
N TYR A 260 -19.93 -13.50 -22.31
CA TYR A 260 -18.86 -12.87 -23.08
C TYR A 260 -17.70 -13.85 -23.33
N PRO A 261 -17.17 -13.95 -24.57
CA PRO A 261 -16.04 -14.80 -24.88
C PRO A 261 -14.82 -14.50 -23.99
N GLY A 262 -14.25 -15.54 -23.37
CA GLY A 262 -13.10 -15.44 -22.47
C GLY A 262 -13.42 -15.22 -21.00
N VAL A 263 -14.70 -15.08 -20.62
CA VAL A 263 -15.13 -15.08 -19.22
C VAL A 263 -15.43 -16.51 -18.76
N ASP A 264 -14.60 -17.06 -17.87
CA ASP A 264 -14.93 -18.31 -17.17
C ASP A 264 -15.73 -17.99 -15.89
N CYS A 265 -16.89 -18.63 -15.73
CA CYS A 265 -17.74 -18.53 -14.54
C CYS A 265 -17.96 -19.89 -13.85
N TYR A 266 -17.30 -20.97 -14.30
CA TYR A 266 -17.35 -22.28 -13.64
C TYR A 266 -16.41 -22.31 -12.42
N ASP A 267 -15.26 -21.64 -12.50
CA ASP A 267 -14.44 -21.28 -11.33
C ASP A 267 -14.45 -19.75 -11.13
N LEU A 268 -15.57 -19.26 -10.60
CA LEU A 268 -15.77 -17.84 -10.31
C LEU A 268 -14.73 -17.28 -9.32
N LEU A 269 -14.17 -18.13 -8.43
CA LEU A 269 -13.14 -17.69 -7.49
C LEU A 269 -11.85 -17.40 -8.26
N THR A 270 -11.31 -18.37 -9.00
CA THR A 270 -10.09 -18.18 -9.81
C THR A 270 -10.25 -17.06 -10.85
N SER A 271 -11.43 -16.89 -11.45
CA SER A 271 -11.70 -15.79 -12.41
C SER A 271 -11.72 -14.39 -11.81
N ILE A 272 -11.84 -14.26 -10.48
CA ILE A 272 -11.77 -12.99 -9.76
C ILE A 272 -10.43 -12.82 -9.05
N THR A 273 -9.90 -13.86 -8.39
CA THR A 273 -8.67 -13.76 -7.62
C THR A 273 -7.40 -13.94 -8.45
N GLY A 274 -7.52 -14.64 -9.58
CA GLY A 274 -6.41 -15.37 -10.19
C GLY A 274 -6.18 -16.73 -9.53
N LYS A 275 -5.22 -17.50 -10.03
CA LYS A 275 -5.03 -18.91 -9.64
C LYS A 275 -4.35 -19.05 -8.29
N ASN A 276 -5.14 -19.22 -7.24
CA ASN A 276 -4.63 -19.38 -5.87
C ASN A 276 -3.79 -20.66 -5.72
N CYS A 277 -2.70 -20.61 -4.96
CA CYS A 277 -1.84 -21.78 -4.71
C CYS A 277 -2.29 -22.63 -3.53
N CYS A 278 -2.91 -22.00 -2.53
CA CYS A 278 -2.73 -22.39 -1.14
C CYS A 278 -4.05 -22.42 -0.35
N LEU A 279 -5.19 -22.41 -1.04
CA LEU A 279 -6.52 -22.55 -0.42
C LEU A 279 -6.87 -24.03 -0.15
N ASN A 280 -7.58 -24.28 0.96
CA ASN A 280 -8.19 -25.57 1.26
C ASN A 280 -9.64 -25.57 0.76
N ALA A 281 -10.09 -26.68 0.15
CA ALA A 281 -11.47 -26.83 -0.31
C ALA A 281 -12.50 -26.50 0.79
N SER A 282 -12.26 -26.93 2.04
CA SER A 282 -13.13 -26.60 3.18
C SER A 282 -13.15 -25.10 3.52
N THR A 283 -12.03 -24.39 3.37
CA THR A 283 -11.99 -22.92 3.48
C THR A 283 -12.77 -22.25 2.35
N VAL A 284 -12.74 -22.81 1.14
CA VAL A 284 -13.52 -22.33 -0.02
C VAL A 284 -15.02 -22.59 0.17
N ASP A 285 -15.42 -23.75 0.70
CA ASP A 285 -16.81 -24.05 1.05
C ASP A 285 -17.34 -23.09 2.12
N LEU A 286 -16.52 -22.79 3.14
CA LEU A 286 -16.84 -21.79 4.17
C LEU A 286 -16.90 -20.36 3.60
N PHE A 287 -16.03 -20.02 2.63
CA PHE A 287 -16.07 -18.75 1.91
C PHE A 287 -17.39 -18.63 1.13
N LEU A 288 -17.69 -19.54 0.21
CA LEU A 288 -18.90 -19.50 -0.63
C LEU A 288 -20.21 -19.55 0.18
N LYS A 289 -20.18 -20.09 1.40
CA LYS A 289 -21.32 -20.05 2.33
C LYS A 289 -21.57 -18.65 2.90
N ASN A 290 -20.52 -17.95 3.34
CA ASN A 290 -20.64 -16.61 3.92
C ASN A 290 -20.73 -15.52 2.84
N GLU A 291 -19.83 -15.59 1.87
CA GLU A 291 -19.51 -14.58 0.86
C GLU A 291 -20.14 -14.93 -0.51
N PRO A 292 -20.25 -13.99 -1.46
CA PRO A 292 -19.96 -12.56 -1.32
C PRO A 292 -20.98 -11.80 -0.45
N GLN A 293 -20.52 -10.72 0.19
CA GLN A 293 -21.34 -9.68 0.79
C GLN A 293 -21.97 -8.74 -0.25
N SER A 294 -22.94 -7.95 0.23
CA SER A 294 -23.51 -6.82 -0.50
C SER A 294 -22.70 -5.54 -0.27
N THR A 295 -22.71 -4.65 -1.27
CA THR A 295 -22.14 -3.29 -1.24
C THR A 295 -23.12 -2.35 -1.94
N SER A 296 -22.90 -1.04 -1.93
CA SER A 296 -23.65 -0.13 -2.81
C SER A 296 -23.26 -0.31 -4.28
N THR A 297 -24.22 -0.08 -5.19
CA THR A 297 -23.94 0.04 -6.63
C THR A 297 -23.03 1.22 -6.93
N LYS A 298 -23.15 2.33 -6.19
CA LYS A 298 -22.25 3.50 -6.30
C LYS A 298 -20.78 3.14 -6.02
N ASN A 299 -20.49 2.25 -5.06
CA ASN A 299 -19.13 1.74 -4.85
C ASN A 299 -18.61 0.91 -6.04
N MET A 300 -19.44 0.04 -6.62
CA MET A 300 -19.05 -0.76 -7.80
C MET A 300 -18.84 0.11 -9.04
N VAL A 301 -19.66 1.14 -9.25
CA VAL A 301 -19.45 2.16 -10.30
C VAL A 301 -18.16 2.93 -10.07
N HIS A 302 -17.84 3.29 -8.81
CA HIS A 302 -16.60 3.98 -8.50
C HIS A 302 -15.35 3.13 -8.85
N LEU A 303 -15.33 1.86 -8.45
CA LEU A 303 -14.25 0.94 -8.82
C LEU A 303 -14.14 0.76 -10.34
N ALA A 304 -15.28 0.74 -11.05
CA ALA A 304 -15.29 0.71 -12.51
C ALA A 304 -14.74 2.01 -13.15
N GLN A 305 -14.90 3.17 -12.52
CA GLN A 305 -14.26 4.41 -12.95
C GLN A 305 -12.73 4.31 -12.77
N THR A 306 -12.24 3.83 -11.63
CA THR A 306 -10.79 3.59 -11.39
C THR A 306 -10.16 2.66 -12.43
N VAL A 307 -10.85 1.59 -12.84
CA VAL A 307 -10.41 0.66 -13.90
C VAL A 307 -10.26 1.38 -15.25
N ARG A 308 -11.26 2.19 -15.65
CA ARG A 308 -11.33 2.80 -16.98
C ARG A 308 -10.39 3.98 -17.13
N ASP A 309 -10.37 4.85 -16.12
CA ASP A 309 -9.69 6.13 -16.17
C ASP A 309 -8.21 5.98 -15.79
N GLY A 310 -7.85 4.88 -15.12
CA GLY A 310 -6.48 4.55 -14.72
C GLY A 310 -5.91 5.47 -13.64
N VAL A 311 -6.77 6.24 -12.97
CA VAL A 311 -6.41 7.24 -11.95
C VAL A 311 -7.26 7.00 -10.71
N LEU A 312 -6.62 7.09 -9.53
CA LEU A 312 -7.32 7.09 -8.26
C LEU A 312 -7.86 8.50 -7.96
N ALA A 313 -9.14 8.72 -8.23
CA ALA A 313 -9.84 9.98 -8.02
C ALA A 313 -11.10 9.75 -7.15
N LYS A 314 -11.76 10.84 -6.76
CA LYS A 314 -13.08 10.80 -6.10
C LYS A 314 -14.19 10.43 -7.08
N TYR A 315 -15.37 10.08 -6.58
CA TYR A 315 -16.47 9.58 -7.41
C TYR A 315 -16.84 10.55 -8.53
N ASN A 316 -16.78 10.09 -9.79
CA ASN A 316 -17.20 10.90 -10.92
C ASN A 316 -18.73 10.80 -11.06
N TYR A 317 -19.43 11.94 -11.02
CA TYR A 317 -20.88 11.99 -11.18
C TYR A 317 -21.34 11.98 -12.65
N GLY A 318 -20.42 11.76 -13.60
CA GLY A 318 -20.65 11.64 -15.05
C GLY A 318 -20.92 12.97 -15.74
N ASN A 319 -21.76 13.81 -15.13
CA ASN A 319 -21.99 15.20 -15.54
C ASN A 319 -20.98 16.14 -14.84
N PRO A 320 -20.20 16.95 -15.59
CA PRO A 320 -19.35 18.02 -15.03
C PRO A 320 -20.06 18.94 -14.03
N ASP A 321 -21.32 19.31 -14.26
CA ASP A 321 -22.07 20.19 -13.34
C ASP A 321 -22.32 19.50 -11.98
N PHE A 322 -22.48 18.17 -11.98
CA PHE A 322 -22.66 17.40 -10.76
C PHE A 322 -21.33 17.27 -10.01
N ASN A 323 -20.19 17.16 -10.72
CA ASN A 323 -18.87 17.25 -10.09
C ASN A 323 -18.65 18.64 -9.46
N VAL A 324 -19.04 19.73 -10.13
CA VAL A 324 -18.96 21.10 -9.59
C VAL A 324 -19.79 21.25 -8.31
N MET A 325 -20.99 20.66 -8.24
CA MET A 325 -21.81 20.70 -7.02
C MET A 325 -21.21 19.92 -5.82
N HIS A 326 -20.42 18.88 -6.05
CA HIS A 326 -19.81 18.08 -4.98
C HIS A 326 -18.38 18.52 -4.60
N TYR A 327 -17.62 19.06 -5.56
CA TYR A 327 -16.17 19.32 -5.40
C TYR A 327 -15.76 20.77 -5.72
N GLY A 328 -16.64 21.57 -6.32
CA GLY A 328 -16.30 22.89 -6.89
C GLY A 328 -15.62 22.82 -8.27
N GLU A 329 -15.26 21.63 -8.75
CA GLU A 329 -14.53 21.42 -10.01
C GLU A 329 -15.26 20.46 -10.95
N ALA A 330 -15.10 20.68 -12.27
CA ALA A 330 -15.76 19.89 -13.32
C ALA A 330 -15.26 18.43 -13.43
N LYS A 331 -14.10 18.12 -12.83
CA LYS A 331 -13.53 16.78 -12.71
C LYS A 331 -13.42 16.41 -11.23
N PRO A 332 -13.53 15.13 -10.86
CA PRO A 332 -13.27 14.71 -9.49
C PRO A 332 -11.80 14.97 -9.11
N PRO A 333 -11.52 15.43 -7.87
CA PRO A 333 -10.16 15.53 -7.35
C PRO A 333 -9.43 14.18 -7.32
N ILE A 334 -8.10 14.21 -7.53
CA ILE A 334 -7.23 13.03 -7.56
C ILE A 334 -6.63 12.79 -6.16
N TYR A 335 -6.66 11.54 -5.68
CA TYR A 335 -5.93 11.11 -4.49
C TYR A 335 -4.44 10.99 -4.82
N ASN A 336 -3.67 12.05 -4.58
CA ASN A 336 -2.24 12.07 -4.85
C ASN A 336 -1.47 11.23 -3.83
N LEU A 337 -1.23 9.95 -4.13
CA LEU A 337 -0.50 9.02 -3.26
C LEU A 337 0.94 9.48 -2.92
N SER A 338 1.51 10.43 -3.67
CA SER A 338 2.79 11.09 -3.33
C SER A 338 2.71 11.98 -2.07
N ASN A 339 1.50 12.31 -1.58
CA ASN A 339 1.28 13.06 -0.34
C ASN A 339 1.41 12.19 0.92
N ILE A 340 1.43 10.86 0.79
CA ILE A 340 1.53 9.94 1.94
C ILE A 340 2.84 10.22 2.68
N PRO A 341 2.85 10.45 4.01
CA PRO A 341 4.05 10.86 4.72
C PRO A 341 5.20 9.85 4.55
N HIS A 342 6.34 10.30 4.02
CA HIS A 342 7.48 9.45 3.66
C HIS A 342 8.04 8.63 4.85
N ASN A 343 7.80 9.11 6.08
CA ASN A 343 8.25 8.49 7.32
C ASN A 343 7.23 7.50 7.92
N LEU A 344 6.04 7.37 7.35
CA LEU A 344 5.03 6.39 7.76
C LEU A 344 5.51 4.99 7.40
N PRO A 345 5.66 4.04 8.35
CA PRO A 345 6.06 2.69 7.99
C PRO A 345 4.95 1.98 7.21
N ILE A 346 5.23 1.57 5.96
CA ILE A 346 4.35 0.79 5.09
C ILE A 346 5.04 -0.50 4.66
N PHE A 347 4.38 -1.64 4.89
CA PHE A 347 4.73 -2.93 4.32
C PHE A 347 3.71 -3.31 3.23
N ILE A 348 4.20 -3.69 2.06
CA ILE A 348 3.39 -4.13 0.92
C ILE A 348 3.69 -5.61 0.64
N SER A 349 2.65 -6.43 0.49
CA SER A 349 2.80 -7.78 -0.05
C SER A 349 1.81 -8.09 -1.17
N TYR A 350 2.31 -8.61 -2.28
CA TYR A 350 1.54 -8.82 -3.51
C TYR A 350 1.91 -10.12 -4.23
N GLY A 351 0.94 -10.69 -4.96
CA GLY A 351 1.01 -12.00 -5.57
C GLY A 351 1.37 -11.95 -7.05
N GLY A 352 2.10 -12.94 -7.55
CA GLY A 352 2.41 -13.08 -8.98
C GLY A 352 1.35 -13.81 -9.80
N GLN A 353 0.33 -14.39 -9.16
CA GLN A 353 -0.89 -14.91 -9.78
C GLN A 353 -2.12 -14.04 -9.46
N ASP A 354 -1.95 -12.88 -8.82
CA ASP A 354 -3.05 -11.98 -8.46
C ASP A 354 -3.64 -11.31 -9.71
N ALA A 355 -4.93 -11.55 -9.97
CA ALA A 355 -5.60 -11.02 -11.16
C ALA A 355 -6.17 -9.61 -10.95
N LEU A 356 -6.21 -9.09 -9.71
CA LEU A 356 -6.73 -7.77 -9.36
C LEU A 356 -5.61 -6.79 -9.01
N ALA A 357 -4.72 -7.16 -8.09
CA ALA A 357 -3.51 -6.40 -7.77
C ALA A 357 -2.37 -6.81 -8.71
N ASP A 358 -2.57 -6.60 -10.02
CA ASP A 358 -1.59 -6.95 -11.05
C ASP A 358 -0.25 -6.24 -10.84
N ILE A 359 0.85 -6.92 -11.15
CA ILE A 359 2.22 -6.44 -10.95
C ILE A 359 2.46 -5.03 -11.54
N ARG A 360 1.80 -4.65 -12.64
CA ARG A 360 1.89 -3.31 -13.26
C ARG A 360 1.17 -2.25 -12.42
N ASP A 361 -0.03 -2.54 -11.92
CA ASP A 361 -0.77 -1.63 -11.03
C ASP A 361 -0.08 -1.49 -9.66
N VAL A 362 0.56 -2.56 -9.17
CA VAL A 362 1.44 -2.48 -7.98
C VAL A 362 2.70 -1.65 -8.28
N GLN A 363 3.31 -1.76 -9.47
CA GLN A 363 4.44 -0.92 -9.83
C GLN A 363 4.07 0.57 -9.89
N LEU A 364 2.87 0.93 -10.37
CA LEU A 364 2.38 2.32 -10.34
C LEU A 364 2.23 2.86 -8.90
N LEU A 365 1.84 2.01 -7.95
CA LEU A 365 1.84 2.35 -6.52
C LEU A 365 3.27 2.54 -5.99
N LEU A 366 4.19 1.63 -6.31
CA LEU A 366 5.61 1.75 -5.90
C LEU A 366 6.29 2.99 -6.50
N ASP A 367 5.97 3.33 -7.75
CA ASP A 367 6.44 4.55 -8.41
C ASP A 367 5.88 5.82 -7.76
N SER A 368 4.69 5.76 -7.16
CA SER A 368 4.12 6.85 -6.36
C SER A 368 4.81 6.98 -4.99
N LEU A 369 5.21 5.85 -4.40
CA LEU A 369 5.93 5.77 -3.12
C LEU A 369 7.47 5.83 -3.26
N LYS A 370 8.02 6.14 -4.45
CA LYS A 370 9.47 6.09 -4.72
C LYS A 370 10.36 7.03 -3.88
N PHE A 371 9.75 7.96 -3.13
CA PHE A 371 10.44 8.92 -2.26
C PHE A 371 10.24 8.63 -0.75
N HIS A 372 9.61 7.50 -0.40
CA HIS A 372 9.51 7.03 0.99
C HIS A 372 10.89 6.84 1.63
N ASP A 373 10.95 6.96 2.96
CA ASP A 373 12.17 6.67 3.71
C ASP A 373 12.56 5.18 3.55
N VAL A 374 13.85 4.92 3.31
CA VAL A 374 14.38 3.61 2.89
C VAL A 374 14.14 2.50 3.93
N ASP A 375 14.03 2.84 5.22
CA ASP A 375 13.73 1.89 6.29
C ASP A 375 12.23 1.82 6.66
N LYS A 376 11.38 2.61 5.99
CA LYS A 376 9.93 2.71 6.23
C LYS A 376 9.12 1.96 5.20
N LEU A 377 9.51 1.96 3.93
CA LEU A 377 8.88 1.13 2.90
C LEU A 377 9.51 -0.27 2.88
N SER A 378 8.69 -1.31 2.93
CA SER A 378 9.12 -2.71 2.82
C SER A 378 8.21 -3.48 1.87
N ILE A 379 8.78 -4.34 1.02
CA ILE A 379 8.07 -4.95 -0.11
C ILE A 379 8.32 -6.47 -0.09
N GLN A 380 7.26 -7.26 -0.21
CA GLN A 380 7.30 -8.70 -0.41
C GLN A 380 6.53 -9.09 -1.68
N TYR A 381 7.20 -9.76 -2.62
CA TYR A 381 6.56 -10.40 -3.76
C TYR A 381 6.46 -11.92 -3.51
N ILE A 382 5.29 -12.51 -3.80
CA ILE A 382 5.06 -13.96 -3.69
C ILE A 382 4.54 -14.48 -5.03
N LYS A 383 5.45 -15.00 -5.86
CA LYS A 383 5.19 -15.37 -7.27
C LYS A 383 3.93 -16.21 -7.48
N ASP A 384 3.70 -17.19 -6.62
CA ASP A 384 2.65 -18.20 -6.83
C ASP A 384 1.33 -17.87 -6.11
N TYR A 385 1.26 -16.74 -5.39
CA TYR A 385 0.03 -16.29 -4.72
C TYR A 385 -0.91 -15.55 -5.67
N ALA A 386 -2.22 -15.78 -5.48
CA ALA A 386 -3.30 -14.97 -6.04
C ALA A 386 -4.07 -14.21 -4.93
N HIS A 387 -5.11 -13.47 -5.31
CA HIS A 387 -5.73 -12.45 -4.45
C HIS A 387 -6.28 -12.95 -3.10
N ALA A 388 -6.73 -14.22 -3.01
CA ALA A 388 -7.28 -14.77 -1.77
C ALA A 388 -6.27 -15.56 -0.91
N ASP A 389 -5.12 -15.98 -1.46
CA ASP A 389 -4.07 -16.66 -0.67
C ASP A 389 -3.62 -15.80 0.53
N PHE A 390 -3.65 -14.47 0.40
CA PHE A 390 -3.26 -13.52 1.44
C PHE A 390 -4.14 -13.52 2.70
N ILE A 391 -5.38 -14.02 2.61
CA ILE A 391 -6.37 -13.98 3.70
C ILE A 391 -6.94 -15.36 4.05
N MET A 392 -6.93 -16.30 3.09
CA MET A 392 -7.45 -17.66 3.23
C MET A 392 -6.41 -18.76 3.02
N GLY A 393 -5.15 -18.44 2.67
CA GLY A 393 -4.10 -19.45 2.45
C GLY A 393 -3.79 -20.27 3.70
N VAL A 394 -3.65 -21.59 3.58
CA VAL A 394 -3.30 -22.48 4.73
C VAL A 394 -1.89 -22.26 5.26
N ASN A 395 -1.06 -21.57 4.48
CA ASN A 395 0.27 -21.06 4.79
C ASN A 395 0.24 -19.59 5.25
N ALA A 396 -0.92 -19.02 5.60
CA ALA A 396 -1.03 -17.65 6.10
C ALA A 396 -0.04 -17.36 7.23
N LYS A 397 0.25 -18.34 8.10
CA LYS A 397 1.29 -18.30 9.15
C LYS A 397 2.65 -17.74 8.66
N ASP A 398 3.02 -17.97 7.40
CA ASP A 398 4.31 -17.59 6.83
C ASP A 398 4.29 -16.13 6.34
N ILE A 399 3.13 -15.68 5.85
CA ILE A 399 2.81 -14.25 5.65
C ILE A 399 2.81 -13.52 7.00
N VAL A 400 2.13 -14.11 8.00
CA VAL A 400 2.00 -13.56 9.34
C VAL A 400 3.38 -13.46 10.00
N ALA A 401 4.29 -14.41 9.78
CA ALA A 401 5.64 -14.33 10.31
C ALA A 401 6.42 -13.09 9.81
N LEU A 402 6.13 -12.60 8.60
CA LEU A 402 6.74 -11.40 8.03
C LEU A 402 5.99 -10.12 8.44
N CYS A 403 4.65 -10.14 8.40
CA CYS A 403 3.81 -9.05 8.92
C CYS A 403 4.10 -8.79 10.41
N TYR A 404 4.22 -9.85 11.21
CA TYR A 404 4.62 -9.81 12.62
C TYR A 404 6.02 -9.23 12.79
N LYS A 405 7.03 -9.70 12.03
CA LYS A 405 8.39 -9.12 12.08
C LYS A 405 8.37 -7.62 11.79
N TYR A 406 7.56 -7.17 10.82
CA TYR A 406 7.44 -5.77 10.46
C TYR A 406 6.71 -4.93 11.54
N ILE A 407 5.58 -5.42 12.05
CA ILE A 407 4.82 -4.80 13.15
C ILE A 407 5.66 -4.74 14.44
N MET A 408 6.49 -5.75 14.71
CA MET A 408 7.43 -5.77 15.82
C MET A 408 8.60 -4.80 15.62
N TYR A 409 9.22 -4.77 14.44
CA TYR A 409 10.29 -3.81 14.10
C TYR A 409 9.82 -2.36 14.29
N THR A 410 8.68 -2.02 13.70
CA THR A 410 8.04 -0.69 13.83
C THR A 410 7.53 -0.41 15.25
N SER A 411 7.30 -1.45 16.07
CA SER A 411 7.02 -1.29 17.50
C SER A 411 8.27 -1.04 18.34
N HIS A 412 9.40 -1.67 18.02
CA HIS A 412 10.64 -1.57 18.78
C HIS A 412 11.52 -0.38 18.40
N GLN A 413 11.38 0.21 17.21
CA GLN A 413 12.10 1.43 16.83
C GLN A 413 11.86 2.60 17.80
N GLY A 414 10.63 2.77 18.31
CA GLY A 414 10.34 3.73 19.39
C GLY A 414 10.98 3.34 20.74
N TYR A 415 11.21 2.05 20.97
CA TYR A 415 11.80 1.51 22.19
C TYR A 415 13.32 1.59 22.19
N GLU A 416 13.99 1.41 21.04
CA GLU A 416 15.44 1.59 20.90
C GLU A 416 15.84 3.04 21.16
N GLN A 417 15.08 4.02 20.64
CA GLN A 417 15.34 5.43 20.90
C GLN A 417 15.10 5.81 22.38
N TYR A 418 14.10 5.19 23.03
CA TYR A 418 13.87 5.33 24.46
C TYR A 418 14.99 4.69 25.29
N CYS A 419 15.42 3.47 24.93
CA CYS A 419 16.51 2.75 25.57
C CYS A 419 17.85 3.47 25.39
N LEU A 420 18.18 4.02 24.22
CA LEU A 420 19.39 4.82 23.99
C LEU A 420 19.44 6.04 24.92
N SER A 421 18.33 6.76 25.09
CA SER A 421 18.27 7.89 26.04
C SER A 421 18.56 7.45 27.49
N HIS A 422 18.07 6.27 27.89
CA HIS A 422 18.28 5.74 29.24
C HIS A 422 19.64 5.04 29.41
N TYR A 423 20.21 4.44 28.37
CA TYR A 423 21.55 3.82 28.40
C TYR A 423 22.65 4.88 28.50
N ILE A 424 22.47 6.02 27.85
CA ILE A 424 23.36 7.19 27.99
C ILE A 424 23.33 7.73 29.44
N CYS A 425 22.19 7.63 30.14
CA CYS A 425 22.13 7.89 31.59
C CYS A 425 22.73 6.76 32.44
N ALA A 426 22.51 5.49 32.09
CA ALA A 426 22.94 4.33 32.88
C ALA A 426 24.45 4.08 32.82
N LEU A 427 25.10 4.32 31.67
CA LEU A 427 26.56 4.25 31.51
C LEU A 427 27.31 5.39 32.23
N GLY A 428 26.59 6.34 32.84
CA GLY A 428 27.17 7.53 33.46
C GLY A 428 27.81 7.34 34.84
N MET A 429 27.53 6.25 35.58
CA MET A 429 28.08 6.06 36.93
C MET A 429 28.30 4.60 37.35
N HIS A 430 29.56 4.15 37.31
CA HIS A 430 30.09 3.17 38.26
C HIS A 430 31.59 3.41 38.55
N GLY A 431 31.88 4.57 39.16
CA GLY A 431 33.18 4.90 39.76
C GLY A 431 33.07 4.97 41.28
N SER A 432 33.99 4.30 41.99
CA SER A 432 33.94 4.04 43.43
C SER A 432 33.67 5.26 44.33
N TYR A 433 32.64 5.17 45.17
CA TYR A 433 32.50 6.04 46.35
C TYR A 433 33.50 5.65 47.44
N PRO A 434 34.01 6.64 48.19
CA PRO A 434 33.67 6.64 49.62
C PRO A 434 33.26 8.01 50.20
N ASN A 435 32.35 7.95 51.17
CA ASN A 435 32.08 8.93 52.24
C ASN A 435 31.52 10.34 51.94
N LYS A 436 30.22 10.46 52.29
CA LYS A 436 29.48 11.63 52.82
C LYS A 436 29.18 12.82 51.88
N PRO A 437 27.99 13.45 52.03
CA PRO A 437 27.49 14.44 51.07
C PRO A 437 28.10 15.84 51.27
N LYS A 438 28.31 16.55 50.17
CA LYS A 438 28.49 18.02 50.15
C LYS A 438 27.52 18.62 49.12
N ARG A 439 26.97 19.80 49.45
CA ARG A 439 25.94 20.50 48.66
C ARG A 439 26.35 20.65 47.19
N LEU A 440 25.44 20.35 46.26
CA LEU A 440 25.53 20.85 44.88
C LEU A 440 25.64 22.38 44.90
N LYS A 441 26.65 22.92 44.21
CA LYS A 441 26.66 24.33 43.79
C LYS A 441 26.08 24.43 42.39
N ARG A 442 25.26 25.45 42.17
CA ARG A 442 24.63 25.77 40.87
C ARG A 442 25.69 26.20 39.86
N VAL A 443 25.87 25.46 38.77
CA VAL A 443 26.72 25.86 37.65
C VAL A 443 25.98 26.88 36.78
N THR A 444 26.67 27.94 36.34
CA THR A 444 26.12 29.08 35.59
C THR A 444 26.13 28.85 34.07
N MET A 445 25.31 29.63 33.34
CA MET A 445 24.96 29.32 31.93
C MET A 445 26.12 29.38 30.92
N GLU A 446 27.21 30.07 31.22
CA GLU A 446 28.26 30.43 30.25
C GLU A 446 28.97 29.22 29.61
N HIS A 447 29.04 28.08 30.32
CA HIS A 447 29.65 26.85 29.81
C HIS A 447 28.84 26.18 28.68
N LYS A 448 27.54 26.49 28.53
CA LYS A 448 26.71 25.90 27.47
C LYS A 448 26.97 26.52 26.09
N VAL A 449 27.34 27.80 26.05
CA VAL A 449 27.58 28.53 24.78
C VAL A 449 28.84 28.01 24.10
N TRP A 450 29.91 27.77 24.86
CA TRP A 450 31.15 27.19 24.34
C TRP A 450 30.98 25.78 23.78
N LEU A 451 30.22 24.91 24.45
CA LEU A 451 29.92 23.57 23.95
C LEU A 451 29.11 23.60 22.64
N LEU A 452 28.17 24.54 22.49
CA LEU A 452 27.40 24.75 21.26
C LEU A 452 28.27 25.22 20.10
N LEU A 453 29.18 26.18 20.33
CA LEU A 453 30.10 26.66 19.29
C LEU A 453 31.08 25.58 18.83
N VAL A 454 31.58 24.74 19.73
CA VAL A 454 32.42 23.57 19.38
C VAL A 454 31.62 22.54 18.57
N PHE A 455 30.36 22.29 18.91
CA PHE A 455 29.50 21.38 18.14
C PHE A 455 29.21 21.90 16.72
N VAL A 456 28.94 23.20 16.55
CA VAL A 456 28.72 23.81 15.23
C VAL A 456 30.00 23.80 14.38
N ALA A 457 31.18 23.98 14.99
CA ALA A 457 32.46 23.90 14.30
C ALA A 457 32.83 22.48 13.81
N LEU A 458 32.23 21.43 14.38
CA LEU A 458 32.49 20.03 14.01
C LEU A 458 31.65 19.53 12.82
N ILE A 459 30.70 20.33 12.30
CA ILE A 459 29.81 19.91 11.20
C ILE A 459 30.43 20.21 9.80
N THR A 460 31.54 20.93 9.73
CA THR A 460 32.19 21.22 8.44
C THR A 460 33.17 20.13 7.99
N LYS A 461 32.74 19.33 6.99
CA LYS A 461 33.51 18.33 6.21
C LYS A 461 33.76 16.97 6.87
N GLU A 462 32.69 16.18 6.99
CA GLU A 462 32.80 14.77 6.59
C GLU A 462 32.23 14.60 5.17
N ALA A 463 32.94 13.86 4.31
CA ALA A 463 32.49 13.58 2.96
C ALA A 463 31.68 12.27 2.96
N LEU A 464 30.35 12.39 2.95
CA LEU A 464 29.45 11.24 2.85
C LEU A 464 29.75 10.44 1.58
N ALA A 465 29.98 9.13 1.74
CA ALA A 465 30.21 8.19 0.65
C ALA A 465 29.00 8.11 -0.29
N ALA A 466 29.19 8.36 -1.58
CA ALA A 466 28.09 8.33 -2.54
C ALA A 466 27.71 6.88 -2.88
N GLN A 467 26.41 6.58 -2.90
CA GLN A 467 25.91 5.36 -3.52
C GLN A 467 25.59 5.65 -4.99
N LEU A 468 26.20 4.89 -5.90
CA LEU A 468 26.18 5.12 -7.33
C LEU A 468 25.63 3.88 -8.04
N VAL A 469 24.36 3.93 -8.45
CA VAL A 469 23.74 2.86 -9.25
C VAL A 469 24.42 2.79 -10.62
N VAL A 470 25.03 1.65 -10.92
CA VAL A 470 25.71 1.38 -12.19
C VAL A 470 24.66 1.35 -13.30
N GLY A 471 24.90 2.09 -14.38
CA GLY A 471 23.92 2.35 -15.45
C GLY A 471 22.82 3.38 -15.11
N GLY A 472 22.72 3.82 -13.86
CA GLY A 472 21.78 4.87 -13.46
C GLY A 472 20.35 4.36 -13.42
N SER A 473 19.45 4.94 -14.22
CA SER A 473 18.04 4.53 -14.27
C SER A 473 17.79 3.24 -15.06
N GLN A 474 18.70 2.84 -15.94
CA GLN A 474 18.62 1.57 -16.69
C GLN A 474 19.21 0.38 -15.92
N GLY A 475 19.99 0.64 -14.86
CA GLY A 475 20.63 -0.40 -14.07
C GLY A 475 21.75 -1.14 -14.80
N TRP A 476 22.06 -2.35 -14.32
CA TRP A 476 23.07 -3.23 -14.89
C TRP A 476 22.40 -4.19 -15.89
N GLU A 477 22.09 -3.65 -17.07
CA GLU A 477 21.36 -4.34 -18.16
C GLU A 477 22.07 -4.12 -19.52
N GLU A 478 21.94 -5.06 -20.46
CA GLU A 478 22.65 -5.07 -21.77
C GLU A 478 22.44 -3.81 -22.63
N SER A 479 21.29 -3.14 -22.49
CA SER A 479 20.92 -1.94 -23.26
C SER A 479 21.66 -0.66 -22.84
N THR A 480 22.53 -0.73 -21.83
CA THR A 480 23.09 0.43 -21.15
C THR A 480 24.49 0.80 -21.65
N ASP A 481 24.69 2.06 -22.07
CA ASP A 481 26.02 2.60 -22.32
C ASP A 481 26.76 2.92 -21.01
N PHE A 482 27.44 1.90 -20.49
CA PHE A 482 28.29 2.00 -19.31
C PHE A 482 29.51 2.92 -19.48
N ASN A 483 29.98 3.18 -20.72
CA ASN A 483 31.11 4.07 -20.96
C ASN A 483 30.67 5.53 -20.81
N SER A 484 29.54 5.91 -21.41
CA SER A 484 28.90 7.21 -21.21
C SER A 484 28.57 7.42 -19.72
N TRP A 485 27.87 6.47 -19.09
CA TRP A 485 27.52 6.54 -17.67
C TRP A 485 28.73 6.72 -16.74
N ALA A 486 29.85 6.03 -17.00
CA ALA A 486 31.06 6.14 -16.18
C ALA A 486 31.83 7.44 -16.45
N SER A 487 31.88 7.90 -17.71
CA SER A 487 32.58 9.13 -18.10
C SER A 487 31.99 10.39 -17.47
N GLY A 488 30.67 10.41 -17.25
CA GLY A 488 29.96 11.50 -16.57
C GLY A 488 30.10 11.52 -15.04
N LYS A 489 31.07 10.81 -14.45
CA LYS A 489 31.20 10.64 -12.99
C LYS A 489 32.65 10.75 -12.49
N LYS A 490 32.79 11.26 -11.27
CA LYS A 490 34.03 11.25 -10.48
C LYS A 490 33.85 10.31 -9.30
N PHE A 491 34.55 9.19 -9.31
CA PHE A 491 34.50 8.19 -8.25
C PHE A 491 35.58 8.46 -7.20
N LYS A 492 35.21 8.41 -5.92
CA LYS A 492 36.08 8.72 -4.78
C LYS A 492 36.28 7.51 -3.88
N VAL A 493 37.33 7.56 -3.07
CA VAL A 493 37.56 6.57 -2.02
C VAL A 493 36.42 6.64 -1.01
N GLY A 494 35.77 5.50 -0.75
CA GLY A 494 34.60 5.38 0.12
C GLY A 494 33.28 5.20 -0.62
N ASP A 495 33.15 5.66 -1.86
CA ASP A 495 31.94 5.52 -2.68
C ASP A 495 31.54 4.04 -2.87
N GLN A 496 30.27 3.78 -3.12
CA GLN A 496 29.71 2.44 -3.25
C GLN A 496 29.00 2.29 -4.60
N LEU A 497 29.50 1.41 -5.46
CA LEU A 497 28.83 1.02 -6.69
C LEU A 497 27.69 0.06 -6.35
N VAL A 498 26.50 0.30 -6.90
CA VAL A 498 25.33 -0.57 -6.71
C VAL A 498 24.90 -1.13 -8.06
N PHE A 499 25.04 -2.44 -8.24
CA PHE A 499 24.69 -3.15 -9.46
C PHE A 499 23.30 -3.77 -9.30
N LYS A 500 22.29 -3.17 -9.92
CA LYS A 500 20.88 -3.64 -9.90
C LYS A 500 20.53 -4.32 -11.20
N TYR A 501 20.08 -5.56 -11.15
CA TYR A 501 19.80 -6.39 -12.33
C TYR A 501 18.90 -7.58 -11.97
N THR A 502 18.33 -8.24 -12.98
CA THR A 502 17.56 -9.47 -12.75
C THR A 502 18.48 -10.64 -12.37
N SER A 503 18.43 -11.06 -11.10
CA SER A 503 19.18 -12.22 -10.59
C SER A 503 18.89 -13.48 -11.40
N GLY A 504 19.95 -14.15 -11.89
CA GLY A 504 19.85 -15.34 -12.73
C GLY A 504 19.76 -15.05 -14.24
N LEU A 505 19.50 -13.81 -14.65
CA LEU A 505 19.69 -13.34 -16.02
C LEU A 505 21.11 -12.76 -16.19
N HIS A 506 21.50 -11.88 -15.27
CA HIS A 506 22.83 -11.25 -15.24
C HIS A 506 23.61 -11.62 -13.98
N SER A 507 24.84 -11.13 -13.90
CA SER A 507 25.75 -11.26 -12.75
C SER A 507 26.80 -10.14 -12.78
N VAL A 508 27.63 -10.01 -11.75
CA VAL A 508 28.73 -9.03 -11.67
C VAL A 508 30.04 -9.74 -11.35
N VAL A 509 30.96 -9.72 -12.31
CA VAL A 509 32.31 -10.29 -12.20
C VAL A 509 33.32 -9.15 -12.13
N GLU A 510 34.21 -9.16 -11.12
CA GLU A 510 35.35 -8.23 -11.05
C GLU A 510 36.58 -8.86 -11.70
N LEU A 511 37.22 -8.13 -12.62
CA LEU A 511 38.29 -8.62 -13.47
C LEU A 511 39.66 -8.07 -13.07
N GLY A 512 40.69 -8.91 -13.15
CA GLY A 512 42.04 -8.62 -12.63
C GLY A 512 42.80 -7.46 -13.30
N GLY A 513 42.35 -7.01 -14.47
CA GLY A 513 42.98 -5.89 -15.18
C GLY A 513 42.43 -5.67 -16.60
N GLU A 514 43.00 -4.68 -17.29
CA GLU A 514 42.45 -4.20 -18.56
C GLU A 514 42.45 -5.23 -19.69
N SER A 515 43.42 -6.15 -19.72
CA SER A 515 43.48 -7.23 -20.71
C SER A 515 42.29 -8.19 -20.57
N ALA A 516 41.95 -8.60 -19.35
CA ALA A 516 40.81 -9.46 -19.08
C ALA A 516 39.49 -8.74 -19.41
N TYR A 517 39.38 -7.45 -19.08
CA TYR A 517 38.22 -6.61 -19.42
C TYR A 517 38.01 -6.43 -20.94
N LYS A 518 39.09 -6.20 -21.69
CA LYS A 518 39.03 -6.09 -23.15
C LYS A 518 38.61 -7.41 -23.79
N ASN A 519 39.21 -8.52 -23.35
CA ASN A 519 39.05 -9.85 -23.94
C ASN A 519 37.88 -10.68 -23.35
N CYS A 520 37.12 -10.14 -22.39
CA CYS A 520 36.07 -10.86 -21.65
C CYS A 520 36.53 -12.18 -21.01
N ASP A 521 37.76 -12.18 -20.47
CA ASP A 521 38.28 -13.30 -19.70
C ASP A 521 37.64 -13.35 -18.30
N LEU A 522 36.45 -13.95 -18.25
CA LEU A 522 35.73 -14.26 -17.02
C LEU A 522 36.41 -15.40 -16.23
N GLY A 523 37.38 -16.11 -16.81
CA GLY A 523 38.11 -17.21 -16.18
C GLY A 523 39.14 -16.75 -15.14
N THR A 524 39.64 -15.52 -15.26
CA THR A 524 40.58 -14.90 -14.29
C THR A 524 39.90 -13.88 -13.35
N ALA A 525 38.61 -14.10 -13.06
CA ALA A 525 37.84 -13.29 -12.11
C ALA A 525 38.47 -13.19 -10.71
N LEU A 526 38.51 -11.98 -10.16
CA LEU A 526 38.89 -11.73 -8.76
C LEU A 526 37.72 -11.99 -7.80
N ASN A 527 36.50 -11.76 -8.25
CA ASN A 527 35.26 -11.94 -7.50
C ASN A 527 34.08 -12.14 -8.47
N SER A 528 33.02 -12.83 -8.03
CA SER A 528 31.78 -13.01 -8.78
C SER A 528 30.59 -12.92 -7.84
N MET A 529 29.56 -12.17 -8.23
CA MET A 529 28.38 -11.86 -7.43
C MET A 529 27.12 -12.00 -8.31
N ASN A 530 26.04 -12.48 -7.73
CA ASN A 530 24.85 -12.93 -8.47
C ASN A 530 23.51 -12.63 -7.75
N THR A 531 23.46 -11.67 -6.82
CA THR A 531 22.26 -11.43 -5.99
C THR A 531 21.17 -10.56 -6.65
N GLY A 532 21.50 -9.86 -7.74
CA GLY A 532 20.63 -8.88 -8.39
C GLY A 532 20.66 -7.47 -7.78
N ASN A 533 21.36 -7.26 -6.65
CA ASN A 533 21.51 -5.94 -6.01
C ASN A 533 22.86 -5.85 -5.28
N ASP A 534 23.95 -6.13 -5.99
CA ASP A 534 25.30 -6.25 -5.40
C ASP A 534 25.96 -4.88 -5.17
N VAL A 535 26.66 -4.74 -4.04
CA VAL A 535 27.28 -3.47 -3.61
C VAL A 535 28.79 -3.61 -3.49
N VAL A 536 29.53 -2.86 -4.31
CA VAL A 536 31.00 -2.86 -4.34
C VAL A 536 31.55 -1.53 -3.80
N LYS A 537 32.21 -1.59 -2.64
CA LYS A 537 32.84 -0.41 -2.01
C LYS A 537 34.18 -0.06 -2.65
N LEU A 538 34.43 1.22 -2.90
CA LEU A 538 35.63 1.76 -3.54
C LEU A 538 36.67 2.15 -2.48
N ASN A 539 37.23 1.13 -1.82
CA ASN A 539 38.08 1.29 -0.63
C ASN A 539 39.49 1.86 -0.88
N LYS A 540 39.90 2.07 -2.14
CA LYS A 540 41.22 2.59 -2.53
C LYS A 540 41.19 3.27 -3.90
N PRO A 541 42.13 4.21 -4.19
CA PRO A 541 42.31 4.77 -5.54
C PRO A 541 42.70 3.73 -6.58
N GLY A 542 42.57 4.09 -7.87
CA GLY A 542 42.97 3.27 -9.01
C GLY A 542 41.80 2.78 -9.86
N THR A 543 42.09 1.99 -10.90
CA THR A 543 41.07 1.49 -11.83
C THR A 543 40.64 0.08 -11.47
N ARG A 544 39.32 -0.16 -11.49
CA ARG A 544 38.66 -1.47 -11.35
C ARG A 544 37.81 -1.75 -12.59
N TYR A 545 37.64 -3.03 -12.90
CA TYR A 545 37.02 -3.50 -14.12
C TYR A 545 35.93 -4.51 -13.77
N PHE A 546 34.71 -4.31 -14.26
CA PHE A 546 33.57 -5.18 -13.98
C PHE A 546 32.87 -5.60 -15.29
N ALA A 547 32.38 -6.83 -15.35
CA ALA A 547 31.69 -7.39 -16.51
C ALA A 547 30.54 -8.30 -16.08
N CYS A 548 29.54 -8.50 -16.95
CA CYS A 548 28.53 -9.52 -16.72
C CYS A 548 29.14 -10.91 -16.95
N GLY A 549 28.88 -11.84 -16.02
CA GLY A 549 29.34 -13.23 -16.10
C GLY A 549 28.48 -14.14 -16.98
N THR A 550 27.34 -13.64 -17.46
CA THR A 550 26.45 -14.40 -18.37
C THR A 550 27.08 -14.47 -19.77
N SER A 551 27.05 -15.67 -20.36
CA SER A 551 27.73 -16.00 -21.63
C SER A 551 27.38 -15.04 -22.77
N GLY A 552 28.36 -14.30 -23.27
CA GLY A 552 28.23 -13.34 -24.38
C GLY A 552 27.94 -11.89 -23.96
N HIS A 553 27.37 -11.66 -22.77
CA HIS A 553 26.91 -10.32 -22.36
C HIS A 553 28.09 -9.33 -22.24
N CYS A 554 29.23 -9.81 -21.73
CA CYS A 554 30.47 -9.03 -21.66
C CYS A 554 30.96 -8.56 -23.05
N ASP A 555 30.85 -9.42 -24.07
CA ASP A 555 31.27 -9.15 -25.45
C ASP A 555 30.30 -8.23 -26.18
N GLN A 556 29.00 -8.34 -25.85
CA GLN A 556 27.94 -7.43 -26.29
C GLN A 556 28.05 -6.02 -25.66
N GLY A 557 28.96 -5.83 -24.69
CA GLY A 557 29.29 -4.53 -24.11
C GLY A 557 28.85 -4.33 -22.65
N MET A 558 28.29 -5.36 -22.01
CA MET A 558 27.82 -5.33 -20.62
C MET A 558 29.00 -5.39 -19.62
N LYS A 559 29.82 -4.34 -19.64
CA LYS A 559 31.03 -4.18 -18.84
C LYS A 559 31.35 -2.70 -18.59
N VAL A 560 31.90 -2.40 -17.41
CA VAL A 560 32.25 -1.03 -16.99
C VAL A 560 33.65 -0.94 -16.40
N LYS A 561 34.36 0.14 -16.76
CA LYS A 561 35.65 0.54 -16.17
C LYS A 561 35.42 1.70 -15.21
N ILE A 562 35.87 1.55 -13.96
CA ILE A 562 35.70 2.55 -12.89
C ILE A 562 37.08 3.01 -12.45
N THR A 563 37.38 4.31 -12.60
CA THR A 563 38.64 4.89 -12.11
C THR A 563 38.38 5.79 -10.92
N VAL A 564 38.97 5.43 -9.77
CA VAL A 564 38.80 6.11 -8.49
C VAL A 564 39.94 7.12 -8.30
N GLU A 565 39.58 8.39 -8.10
CA GLU A 565 40.56 9.48 -7.94
C GLU A 565 41.39 9.30 -6.65
N SER A 566 42.70 9.47 -6.78
CA SER A 566 43.61 9.61 -5.63
C SER A 566 43.42 10.98 -5.00
N GLY A 567 42.96 11.03 -3.74
CA GLY A 567 42.69 12.28 -3.04
C GLY A 567 43.96 13.08 -2.70
N THR A 568 44.40 13.94 -3.60
CA THR A 568 45.43 14.95 -3.32
C THR A 568 44.87 16.04 -2.39
N ALA A 569 45.66 16.49 -1.43
CA ALA A 569 45.29 17.61 -0.56
C ALA A 569 45.08 18.92 -1.37
N PRO A 570 44.19 19.83 -0.94
CA PRO A 570 43.89 21.04 -1.69
C PRO A 570 45.08 22.00 -1.70
N SER A 571 45.71 22.16 -2.86
CA SER A 571 46.77 23.14 -3.11
C SER A 571 46.21 24.57 -3.18
N THR A 572 46.87 25.50 -2.51
CA THR A 572 46.60 26.94 -2.52
C THR A 572 46.62 27.51 -3.96
N PRO A 573 45.73 28.45 -4.32
CA PRO A 573 45.84 29.15 -5.60
C PRO A 573 47.03 30.13 -5.60
N GLU A 574 47.90 30.03 -6.61
CA GLU A 574 49.01 30.95 -6.86
C GLU A 574 48.79 31.71 -8.20
N SER A 575 49.36 32.92 -8.31
CA SER A 575 48.90 33.94 -9.25
C SER A 575 49.66 33.98 -10.58
N ALA A 576 48.89 33.88 -11.67
CA ALA A 576 49.00 34.59 -12.96
C ALA A 576 50.36 34.99 -13.56
N SER A 577 50.60 34.57 -14.82
CA SER A 577 51.26 35.42 -15.82
C SER A 577 50.81 35.13 -17.27
N SER A 578 50.81 36.20 -18.08
CA SER A 578 50.81 36.29 -19.56
C SER A 578 51.48 35.15 -20.35
N SER A 579 51.14 34.85 -21.62
CA SER A 579 50.10 35.33 -22.58
C SER A 579 50.08 34.36 -23.81
N SER A 580 49.42 34.52 -24.97
CA SER A 580 48.80 35.68 -25.66
C SER A 580 47.74 35.22 -26.70
N SER A 581 47.06 36.17 -27.36
CA SER A 581 46.27 35.97 -28.61
C SER A 581 46.92 36.73 -29.78
N PRO A 582 46.59 36.44 -31.06
CA PRO A 582 45.37 36.98 -31.74
C PRO A 582 44.70 35.90 -32.65
N ALA A 583 43.61 36.09 -33.41
CA ALA A 583 42.46 37.02 -33.57
C ALA A 583 41.54 36.38 -34.65
N ALA A 584 40.25 36.69 -34.89
CA ALA A 584 39.14 37.39 -34.21
C ALA A 584 37.83 36.75 -34.79
N SER A 585 36.57 37.17 -34.63
CA SER A 585 35.89 38.41 -34.19
C SER A 585 34.45 38.01 -33.68
N SER A 586 33.45 38.85 -33.40
CA SER A 586 33.19 40.27 -33.70
C SER A 586 32.35 40.98 -32.60
N ALA A 587 31.20 41.57 -32.95
CA ALA A 587 30.33 42.43 -32.13
C ALA A 587 29.10 41.64 -31.58
N SER A 588 28.68 41.75 -30.31
CA SER A 588 28.13 42.93 -29.59
C SER A 588 26.86 43.52 -30.24
N PRO A 589 25.82 44.00 -29.49
CA PRO A 589 25.98 44.72 -28.21
C PRO A 589 24.92 44.60 -27.06
N MET A 590 25.42 44.74 -25.83
CA MET A 590 24.91 45.58 -24.70
C MET A 590 23.64 45.26 -23.86
N HIS A 591 23.68 45.87 -22.65
CA HIS A 591 22.68 45.96 -21.56
C HIS A 591 22.36 44.63 -20.81
N SER A 592 22.89 44.33 -19.61
CA SER A 592 23.12 45.09 -18.36
C SER A 592 21.88 45.32 -17.50
N PHE A 593 21.66 44.45 -16.51
CA PHE A 593 20.90 44.76 -15.28
C PHE A 593 21.41 43.89 -14.11
N ALA A 594 22.38 44.43 -13.35
CA ALA A 594 22.91 43.80 -12.14
C ALA A 594 22.40 44.52 -10.88
N ALA A 595 21.12 44.35 -10.56
CA ALA A 595 20.49 44.95 -9.37
C ALA A 595 19.17 44.27 -8.96
N PHE A 596 19.24 43.11 -8.29
CA PHE A 596 18.19 42.66 -7.34
C PHE A 596 18.77 41.57 -6.40
N VAL A 597 18.05 41.24 -5.32
CA VAL A 597 18.44 40.25 -4.29
C VAL A 597 19.72 40.62 -3.51
N LEU A 598 19.74 41.83 -2.94
CA LEU A 598 20.62 42.18 -1.82
C LEU A 598 19.81 42.82 -0.68
N LEU A 599 18.80 42.08 -0.21
CA LEU A 599 17.96 42.42 0.94
C LEU A 599 17.42 41.11 1.57
N THR A 600 16.91 41.17 2.80
CA THR A 600 16.32 40.05 3.59
C THR A 600 17.27 39.02 4.24
N ALA A 601 18.57 39.33 4.36
CA ALA A 601 19.52 38.53 5.16
C ALA A 601 19.81 39.10 6.58
N LEU A 602 19.01 40.06 7.08
CA LEU A 602 19.23 40.76 8.36
C LEU A 602 17.93 40.97 9.15
N VAL A 603 17.36 39.88 9.68
CA VAL A 603 16.25 39.94 10.68
C VAL A 603 16.48 38.97 11.87
N ALA A 604 17.30 37.92 11.68
CA ALA A 604 17.45 36.81 12.64
C ALA A 604 18.42 37.07 13.84
N THR A 605 18.79 38.32 14.12
CA THR A 605 19.75 38.69 15.20
C THR A 605 19.25 39.82 16.11
N GLY A 606 17.93 40.08 16.14
CA GLY A 606 17.34 41.21 16.87
C GLY A 606 16.62 40.91 18.20
N LEU A 607 16.43 39.64 18.60
CA LEU A 607 15.53 39.26 19.71
C LEU A 607 16.15 38.29 20.73
N VAL A 608 17.33 38.66 21.27
CA VAL A 608 17.93 37.99 22.46
C VAL A 608 18.36 39.02 23.52
N TYR A 609 17.77 40.22 23.49
CA TYR A 609 18.06 41.32 24.43
C TYR A 609 16.79 42.07 24.84
N MET A 610 15.82 41.38 25.43
CA MET A 610 14.86 41.92 26.43
C MET A 610 14.27 40.78 27.27
N PHE A 611 14.78 40.66 28.52
CA PHE A 611 14.33 39.79 29.62
C PHE A 611 14.40 38.26 29.45
#